data_AF-A0A3N4DC15-F1
#
_entry.id   AF-A0A3N4DC15-F1
#
_cell.length_a   1.000
_cell.length_b   1.000
_cell.length_c   1.000
_cell.angle_alpha   90.00
_cell.angle_beta   90.00
_cell.angle_gamma   90.00
#
_symmetry.space_group_name_H-M   'P 1'
#
loop_
_entity.id
_entity.type
_entity.pdbx_description
1 polymer ?
#
loop_
_entity_poly.entity_id
_entity_poly.type
_entity_poly.pdbx_seq_one_letter_code
_entity_poly.pdbx_strand_id
1 'polypeptide(L)'
;MTAITHIYNYTVRCPHYKENEQPATWLNHIEVNQSCEIALDRITKWHNISGTKSFELKDFVVRKADNEEAYFAMQSSRLKHDGHALVTFKIILDDCCQNASPNEIMEHLIDDYQQRISKIE
;
A
#
# COMPACT_ATOMS: atom_id res chain seq x y z
N MET A 1 12.15 -20.72 -10.42
CA MET A 1 11.49 -19.42 -10.61
C MET A 1 10.02 -19.65 -10.34
N THR A 2 9.49 -19.13 -9.23
CA THR A 2 8.07 -19.34 -8.89
C THR A 2 7.27 -18.14 -9.36
N ALA A 3 6.18 -18.39 -10.10
CA ALA A 3 5.34 -17.33 -10.63
C ALA A 3 4.55 -16.67 -9.50
N ILE A 4 4.42 -15.35 -9.56
CA ILE A 4 3.45 -14.62 -8.75
C ILE A 4 2.06 -14.99 -9.27
N THR A 5 1.23 -15.59 -8.42
CA THR A 5 -0.12 -16.03 -8.76
C THR A 5 -1.19 -15.06 -8.30
N HIS A 6 -0.89 -14.21 -7.32
CA HIS A 6 -1.81 -13.21 -6.79
C HIS A 6 -1.13 -11.85 -6.65
N ILE A 7 -1.83 -10.79 -7.02
CA ILE A 7 -1.33 -9.42 -6.93
C ILE A 7 -2.35 -8.56 -6.22
N TYR A 8 -1.88 -7.73 -5.30
CA TYR A 8 -2.70 -6.75 -4.59
C TYR A 8 -2.00 -5.40 -4.60
N ASN A 9 -2.62 -4.42 -5.25
CA ASN A 9 -2.13 -3.05 -5.28
C ASN A 9 -3.09 -2.17 -4.51
N TYR A 10 -2.63 -1.67 -3.37
CA TYR A 10 -3.33 -0.70 -2.55
C TYR A 10 -2.85 0.70 -2.90
N THR A 11 -3.81 1.60 -3.08
CA THR A 11 -3.56 3.04 -3.21
C THR A 11 -4.49 3.77 -2.26
N VAL A 12 -3.93 4.60 -1.39
CA VAL A 12 -4.73 5.50 -0.56
C VAL A 12 -4.41 6.92 -0.96
N ARG A 13 -5.45 7.70 -1.21
CA ARG A 13 -5.35 9.14 -1.42
C ARG A 13 -6.08 9.82 -0.29
N CYS A 14 -5.39 10.63 0.50
CA CYS A 14 -6.08 11.43 1.49
C CYS A 14 -6.87 12.55 0.77
N PRO A 15 -8.20 12.62 0.92
CA PRO A 15 -9.04 13.54 0.16
C PRO A 15 -8.88 15.01 0.59
N HIS A 16 -8.94 15.92 -0.37
CA HIS A 16 -8.89 17.38 -0.15
C HIS A 16 -10.23 18.05 0.13
N TYR A 17 -11.35 17.34 -0.04
CA TYR A 17 -12.68 17.95 -0.01
C TYR A 17 -13.44 17.58 1.28
N LYS A 18 -14.26 18.50 1.78
CA LYS A 18 -15.28 18.18 2.78
C LYS A 18 -16.45 17.57 2.02
N GLU A 19 -16.82 16.34 2.35
CA GLU A 19 -18.03 15.72 1.82
C GLU A 19 -19.18 16.03 2.79
N ASN A 20 -20.19 16.79 2.33
CA ASN A 20 -21.38 17.12 3.12
C ASN A 20 -21.07 17.67 4.53
N GLU A 21 -20.14 18.63 4.63
CA GLU A 21 -19.71 19.26 5.88
C GLU A 21 -19.03 18.33 6.91
N GLN A 22 -18.86 17.04 6.59
CA GLN A 22 -18.05 16.10 7.36
C GLN A 22 -16.62 16.01 6.78
N PRO A 23 -15.59 15.85 7.63
CA PRO A 23 -14.24 15.61 7.15
C PRO A 23 -14.21 14.29 6.37
N ALA A 24 -13.89 14.34 5.07
CA ALA A 24 -13.71 13.14 4.28
C ALA A 24 -12.56 12.31 4.88
N THR A 25 -12.82 11.03 5.14
CA THR A 25 -11.85 10.12 5.76
C THR A 25 -11.11 9.36 4.67
N TRP A 26 -9.81 9.13 4.88
CA TRP A 26 -8.98 8.34 3.95
C TRP A 26 -9.50 6.90 3.77
N LEU A 27 -10.30 6.39 4.74
CA LEU A 27 -10.96 5.09 4.66
C LEU A 27 -11.84 4.93 3.42
N ASN A 28 -12.47 6.02 2.96
CA ASN A 28 -13.33 5.99 1.76
C ASN A 28 -12.52 6.06 0.45
N HIS A 29 -11.21 6.28 0.52
CA HIS A 29 -10.33 6.49 -0.62
C HIS A 29 -9.24 5.42 -0.74
N ILE A 30 -9.55 4.23 -0.25
CA ILE A 30 -8.72 3.04 -0.43
C ILE A 30 -9.12 2.38 -1.76
N GLU A 31 -8.23 2.45 -2.74
CA GLU A 31 -8.36 1.74 -4.00
C GLU A 31 -7.53 0.46 -3.97
N VAL A 32 -8.17 -0.68 -4.29
CA VAL A 32 -7.50 -1.98 -4.39
C VAL A 32 -7.70 -2.55 -5.78
N ASN A 33 -6.62 -2.98 -6.43
CA ASN A 33 -6.69 -3.68 -7.71
C ASN A 33 -5.66 -4.82 -7.79
N GLN A 34 -5.79 -5.66 -8.82
CA GLN A 34 -4.96 -6.85 -9.02
C GLN A 34 -4.13 -6.78 -10.32
N SER A 35 -3.90 -5.57 -10.85
CA SER A 35 -3.20 -5.38 -12.13
C SER A 35 -1.70 -5.71 -12.00
N CYS A 36 -1.23 -6.65 -12.84
CA CYS A 36 0.18 -6.97 -12.97
C CYS A 36 1.02 -5.78 -13.46
N GLU A 37 0.47 -5.00 -14.38
CA GLU A 37 1.15 -3.85 -14.97
C GLU A 37 1.45 -2.79 -13.91
N ILE A 38 0.47 -2.49 -13.05
CA ILE A 38 0.62 -1.53 -11.96
C ILE A 38 1.66 -2.04 -10.94
N ALA A 39 1.63 -3.33 -10.60
CA ALA A 39 2.58 -3.90 -9.66
C ALA A 39 4.02 -3.85 -10.22
N LEU A 40 4.19 -4.19 -11.49
CA LEU A 40 5.49 -4.18 -12.16
C LEU A 40 6.05 -2.75 -12.26
N ASP A 41 5.23 -1.78 -12.64
CA ASP A 41 5.62 -0.36 -12.69
C ASP A 41 6.09 0.13 -11.31
N ARG A 42 5.33 -0.18 -10.25
CA ARG A 42 5.67 0.20 -8.87
C ARG A 42 6.99 -0.42 -8.40
N ILE A 43 7.17 -1.72 -8.59
CA ILE A 43 8.41 -2.41 -8.21
C ILE A 43 9.59 -1.79 -8.97
N THR A 44 9.44 -1.59 -10.28
CA THR A 44 10.50 -1.00 -11.11
C THR A 44 10.85 0.40 -10.62
N LYS A 45 9.85 1.24 -10.36
CA LYS A 45 10.03 2.59 -9.85
C LYS A 45 10.73 2.60 -8.49
N TRP A 46 10.24 1.82 -7.53
CA TRP A 46 10.74 1.84 -6.14
C TRP A 46 12.02 1.04 -5.94
N HIS A 47 12.38 0.16 -6.86
CA HIS A 47 13.71 -0.41 -6.92
C HIS A 47 14.74 0.64 -7.33
N ASN A 48 14.39 1.50 -8.30
CA ASN A 48 15.28 2.56 -8.79
C ASN A 48 15.32 3.79 -7.89
N ILE A 49 14.19 4.13 -7.27
CA ILE A 49 14.01 5.28 -6.38
C ILE A 49 13.46 4.76 -5.07
N SER A 50 14.37 4.19 -4.27
CA SER A 50 14.01 3.43 -3.08
C SER A 50 13.50 4.28 -1.93
N GLY A 51 13.64 5.61 -2.00
CA GLY A 51 13.21 6.51 -0.92
C GLY A 51 13.93 6.25 0.40
N THR A 52 13.54 7.00 1.43
CA THR A 52 14.11 6.89 2.77
C THR A 52 13.24 6.00 3.65
N LYS A 53 13.84 5.07 4.41
CA LYS A 53 13.12 4.27 5.41
C LYS A 53 12.45 5.21 6.41
N SER A 54 11.13 5.12 6.54
CA SER A 54 10.35 5.95 7.46
C SER A 54 10.05 5.18 8.74
N PHE A 55 9.44 4.00 8.64
CA PHE A 55 9.14 3.14 9.79
C PHE A 55 8.99 1.67 9.35
N GLU A 56 8.91 0.77 10.32
CA GLU A 56 8.61 -0.65 10.12
C GLU A 56 7.32 -1.02 10.83
N LEU A 57 6.51 -1.86 10.20
CA LEU A 57 5.22 -2.28 10.72
C LEU A 57 4.89 -3.69 10.22
N LYS A 58 4.66 -4.65 11.14
CA LYS A 58 4.26 -6.04 10.81
C LYS A 58 5.14 -6.67 9.71
N ASP A 59 6.47 -6.52 9.83
CA ASP A 59 7.49 -6.96 8.87
C ASP A 59 7.52 -6.24 7.51
N PHE A 60 6.73 -5.17 7.35
CA PHE A 60 6.83 -4.26 6.22
C PHE A 60 7.80 -3.11 6.53
N VAL A 61 8.71 -2.86 5.61
CA VAL A 61 9.55 -1.65 5.62
C VAL A 61 8.82 -0.57 4.83
N VAL A 62 8.31 0.44 5.54
CA VAL A 62 7.63 1.58 4.93
C VAL A 62 8.64 2.66 4.63
N ARG A 63 8.60 3.17 3.40
CA ARG A 63 9.53 4.17 2.89
C ARG A 63 8.77 5.42 2.47
N LYS A 64 9.36 6.59 2.73
CA LYS A 64 8.89 7.86 2.18
C LYS A 64 9.65 8.12 0.87
N ALA A 65 8.93 8.44 -0.20
CA ALA A 65 9.54 8.85 -1.45
C ALA A 65 10.23 10.21 -1.28
N ASP A 66 11.42 10.37 -1.84
CA ASP A 66 12.19 11.61 -1.64
C ASP A 66 11.63 12.78 -2.47
N ASN A 67 10.93 12.50 -3.57
CA ASN A 67 10.43 13.49 -4.53
C ASN A 67 8.88 13.56 -4.59
N GLU A 68 8.18 12.81 -3.75
CA GLU A 68 6.71 12.79 -3.69
C GLU A 68 6.30 12.75 -2.21
N GLU A 69 5.20 13.41 -1.84
CA GLU A 69 4.57 13.22 -0.51
C GLU A 69 3.83 11.88 -0.46
N ALA A 70 4.59 10.80 -0.69
CA ALA A 70 4.07 9.46 -0.80
C ALA A 70 4.88 8.49 0.06
N TYR A 71 4.15 7.60 0.72
CA TYR A 71 4.69 6.47 1.46
C TYR A 71 4.41 5.20 0.69
N PHE A 72 5.35 4.26 0.70
CA PHE A 72 5.17 3.00 0.02
C PHE A 72 5.83 1.84 0.75
N ALA A 73 5.29 0.66 0.52
CA ALA A 73 5.82 -0.61 0.99
C ALA A 73 5.45 -1.69 -0.02
N MET A 74 6.26 -2.75 -0.08
CA MET A 74 5.98 -3.90 -0.91
C MET A 74 6.52 -5.15 -0.25
N GLN A 75 5.84 -6.27 -0.45
CA GLN A 75 6.27 -7.56 0.07
C GLN A 75 5.72 -8.66 -0.83
N SER A 76 6.43 -9.78 -0.87
CA SER A 76 5.92 -11.03 -1.40
C SER A 76 5.65 -12.01 -0.29
N SER A 77 4.57 -12.78 -0.40
CA SER A 77 4.19 -13.82 0.57
C SER A 77 4.02 -15.16 -0.15
N ARG A 78 4.39 -16.26 0.50
CA ARG A 78 4.12 -17.61 -0.01
C ARG A 78 2.73 -18.05 0.48
N LEU A 79 1.94 -18.62 -0.42
CA LEU A 79 0.62 -19.18 -0.15
C LEU A 79 0.66 -20.72 -0.23
N LYS A 80 -0.46 -21.39 0.15
CA LYS A 80 -0.61 -22.84 -0.05
C LYS A 80 -0.57 -23.21 -1.54
N HIS A 81 -0.31 -24.49 -1.82
CA HIS A 81 -0.26 -25.05 -3.18
C HIS A 81 0.71 -24.31 -4.12
N ASP A 82 1.85 -23.89 -3.59
CA ASP A 82 2.89 -23.13 -4.31
C ASP A 82 2.44 -21.78 -4.89
N GLY A 83 1.31 -21.25 -4.42
CA GLY A 83 0.88 -19.90 -4.72
C GLY A 83 1.85 -18.85 -4.15
N HIS A 84 1.98 -17.72 -4.83
CA HIS A 84 2.79 -16.59 -4.37
C HIS A 84 1.99 -15.31 -4.55
N ALA A 85 1.88 -14.52 -3.49
CA ALA A 85 1.27 -13.21 -3.51
C ALA A 85 2.34 -12.13 -3.57
N LEU A 86 2.03 -11.05 -4.28
CA LEU A 86 2.77 -9.81 -4.27
C LEU A 86 1.81 -8.69 -3.86
N VAL A 87 2.21 -7.90 -2.86
CA VAL A 87 1.47 -6.72 -2.42
C VAL A 87 2.30 -5.47 -2.61
N THR A 88 1.64 -4.40 -3.05
CA THR A 88 2.20 -3.05 -3.10
C THR A 88 1.26 -2.07 -2.40
N PHE A 89 1.80 -1.27 -1.49
CA PHE A 89 1.08 -0.19 -0.81
C PHE A 89 1.64 1.14 -1.28
N LYS A 90 0.77 2.06 -1.69
CA LYS A 90 1.10 3.46 -1.95
C LYS A 90 0.11 4.36 -1.21
N ILE A 91 0.60 5.20 -0.32
CA ILE A 91 -0.18 6.23 0.37
C ILE A 91 0.28 7.57 -0.20
N ILE A 92 -0.63 8.39 -0.67
CA ILE A 92 -0.36 9.76 -1.11
C ILE A 92 -0.94 10.67 -0.03
N LEU A 93 -0.05 11.31 0.72
CA LEU A 93 -0.42 12.38 1.62
C LEU A 93 -0.36 13.68 0.84
N ASP A 94 -1.31 14.55 1.10
CA ASP A 94 -1.24 15.91 0.61
C ASP A 94 -1.22 16.85 1.82
N ASP A 95 -0.75 18.09 1.63
CA ASP A 95 -0.39 19.05 2.68
C ASP A 95 -1.56 19.39 3.62
N CYS A 96 -2.79 19.08 3.20
CA CYS A 96 -4.02 19.33 3.95
C CYS A 96 -4.36 18.26 5.01
N CYS A 97 -3.71 17.09 4.96
CA CYS A 97 -4.04 15.96 5.85
C CYS A 97 -3.07 15.83 7.03
N GLN A 98 -2.98 16.87 7.85
CA GLN A 98 -2.11 16.90 9.04
C GLN A 98 -2.52 15.89 10.14
N ASN A 99 -3.74 15.34 10.08
CA ASN A 99 -4.26 14.41 11.08
C ASN A 99 -4.21 12.93 10.66
N ALA A 100 -3.80 12.62 9.42
CA ALA A 100 -3.78 11.24 8.93
C ALA A 100 -2.38 10.64 9.16
N SER A 101 -2.25 9.73 10.12
CA SER A 101 -0.98 9.06 10.38
C SER A 101 -0.71 8.00 9.30
N PRO A 102 0.40 8.08 8.54
CA PRO A 102 0.75 7.04 7.56
C PRO A 102 0.93 5.67 8.19
N ASN A 103 1.29 5.64 9.47
CA ASN A 103 1.40 4.42 10.26
C ASN A 103 0.01 3.77 10.46
N GLU A 104 -0.99 4.54 10.89
CA GLU A 104 -2.37 4.04 11.08
C GLU A 104 -2.99 3.57 9.76
N ILE A 105 -2.77 4.34 8.67
CA ILE A 105 -3.22 3.93 7.34
C ILE A 105 -2.55 2.62 6.94
N MET A 106 -1.22 2.54 7.04
CA MET A 106 -0.50 1.33 6.66
C MET A 106 -0.93 0.12 7.51
N GLU A 107 -1.16 0.31 8.81
CA GLU A 107 -1.64 -0.75 9.69
C GLU A 107 -2.97 -1.33 9.19
N HIS A 108 -3.93 -0.46 8.89
CA HIS A 108 -5.22 -0.84 8.36
C HIS A 108 -5.10 -1.60 7.02
N LEU A 109 -4.24 -1.12 6.12
CA LEU A 109 -4.04 -1.77 4.81
C LEU A 109 -3.37 -3.14 4.95
N ILE A 110 -2.40 -3.28 5.84
CA ILE A 110 -1.74 -4.56 6.11
C ILE A 110 -2.75 -5.56 6.70
N ASP A 111 -3.59 -5.11 7.63
CA ASP A 111 -4.62 -5.99 8.22
C ASP A 111 -5.64 -6.46 7.18
N ASP A 112 -6.11 -5.58 6.31
CA ASP A 112 -6.98 -5.96 5.19
C ASP A 112 -6.28 -6.95 4.25
N TYR A 113 -5.01 -6.72 3.90
CA TYR A 113 -4.23 -7.66 3.09
C TYR A 113 -4.09 -9.03 3.74
N GLN A 114 -3.73 -9.08 5.03
CA GLN A 114 -3.59 -10.32 5.80
C GLN A 114 -4.93 -11.09 5.89
N GLN A 115 -6.05 -10.39 6.07
CA GLN A 115 -7.38 -10.99 6.03
C GLN A 115 -7.76 -11.53 4.65
N ARG A 116 -7.27 -10.94 3.56
CA ARG A 116 -7.51 -11.44 2.20
C ARG A 116 -6.71 -12.70 1.92
N ILE A 117 -5.41 -12.70 2.23
CA ILE A 117 -4.56 -13.86 1.94
C ILE A 117 -4.90 -15.05 2.85
N SER A 118 -5.33 -14.83 4.10
CA SER A 118 -5.75 -15.93 4.99
C SER A 118 -7.01 -16.66 4.53
N LYS A 119 -7.84 -16.06 3.67
CA LYS A 119 -8.97 -16.76 3.02
C LYS A 119 -8.54 -17.65 1.86
N ILE A 120 -7.33 -17.44 1.36
CA ILE A 120 -6.72 -18.20 0.25
C ILE A 120 -5.76 -19.26 0.79
N GLU A 121 -5.23 -19.05 2.01
CA GLU A 121 -4.49 -20.05 2.79
C GLU A 121 -5.34 -21.29 3.11
#